data_AF-A0A124FX77-F1
#
_entry.id   AF-A0A124FX77-F1
#
_cell.length_a   1.000
_cell.length_b   1.000
_cell.length_c   1.000
_cell.angle_alpha   90.00
_cell.angle_beta   90.00
_cell.angle_gamma   90.00
#
_symmetry.space_group_name_H-M   'P 1'
#
loop_
_entity.id
_entity.type
_entity.pdbx_description
1 polymer ?
#
loop_
_entity_poly.entity_id
_entity_poly.type
_entity_poly.pdbx_seq_one_letter_code
_entity_poly.pdbx_strand_id
1 'polypeptide(L)'
;MKKWILSILTLVLLLLPSFVYANDADFQIESNMEIRYDKGDKFVTVEIEYIRKVVNNDYYFPASGEKTFPIPDLLSQDEKKISVEREFKKDSLTVKDSSGEDIDFSVKEDESGLSVSVPNYKRTTRTSPYRIYLQYKTHDYIKVINQNIVLQAPALPKDTEFEIVDESSNTRTDVDYGLEILIDKEVAPLAKIWPTDYSLEDTDGYDKYIFSSRSRIDRNPYLEFGISQIFRFELNYQTPKTDSFIPEKYSEMFSALSTNIFEISLPRYFDETNQRVKIESISPTPTKISRDEEGNIIATFEVDANKDGNISVVGYVWVEQEEFEQTRSIPNITLDEYRNEINGNEMLNKYLGNTKYWQVSDSYIQEEAGKIADGETHLLDLIKADYRYINEKLEYDQSKADSINNRIGAKQALQGEASVCMEYADAMISILRAQGVAARAALGYANLRDASETTDSQVRHQWVQIWVPNYGWLSVDPTWESENMNIGPGIDRVLWETFNGDDLSNTKIYSADSLDSINNIQFDISVYSVEENDIDDMDALKSYEEIGPIEENTDESSIADQMNKFIKASSIGRSIAIVVPIFLVLIALIIIIAIIRAVIQALKKRRHKETV
;
A
#
# COMPACT_ATOMS: atom_id res chain seq x y z
N MET A 1 -57.04 -22.85 -30.84
CA MET A 1 -55.87 -23.61 -30.34
C MET A 1 -54.97 -22.83 -29.37
N LYS A 2 -54.72 -21.51 -29.54
CA LYS A 2 -53.89 -20.72 -28.61
C LYS A 2 -54.43 -20.53 -27.17
N LYS A 3 -55.75 -20.55 -26.95
CA LYS A 3 -56.34 -20.40 -25.60
C LYS A 3 -56.29 -21.67 -24.74
N TRP A 4 -56.16 -22.85 -25.34
CA TRP A 4 -56.08 -24.13 -24.61
C TRP A 4 -54.66 -24.48 -24.18
N ILE A 5 -53.65 -24.00 -24.93
CA ILE A 5 -52.23 -24.20 -24.57
C ILE A 5 -51.85 -23.37 -23.34
N LEU A 6 -52.43 -22.16 -23.19
CA LEU A 6 -52.14 -21.30 -22.04
C LEU A 6 -52.73 -21.84 -20.73
N SER A 7 -53.91 -22.48 -20.78
CA SER A 7 -54.55 -23.11 -19.62
C SER A 7 -53.89 -24.43 -19.20
N ILE A 8 -53.28 -25.16 -20.14
CA ILE A 8 -52.51 -26.38 -19.82
C ILE A 8 -51.13 -25.98 -19.24
N LEU A 9 -50.52 -24.89 -19.69
CA LEU A 9 -49.25 -24.40 -19.15
C LEU A 9 -49.39 -23.85 -17.71
N THR A 10 -50.53 -23.22 -17.38
CA THR A 10 -50.82 -22.78 -15.99
C THR A 10 -51.16 -23.94 -15.07
N LEU A 11 -51.75 -25.03 -15.59
CA LEU A 11 -52.03 -26.23 -14.78
C LEU A 11 -50.78 -27.07 -14.51
N VAL A 12 -49.77 -27.03 -15.40
CA VAL A 12 -48.49 -27.73 -15.21
C VAL A 12 -47.56 -26.97 -14.26
N LEU A 13 -47.63 -25.63 -14.18
CA LEU A 13 -46.91 -24.86 -13.15
C LEU A 13 -47.47 -25.09 -11.73
N LEU A 14 -48.74 -25.46 -11.59
CA LEU A 14 -49.37 -25.83 -10.30
C LEU A 14 -49.09 -27.29 -9.88
N LEU A 15 -48.42 -28.07 -10.74
CA LEU A 15 -48.05 -29.48 -10.52
C LEU A 15 -46.55 -29.70 -10.49
N LEU A 16 -45.73 -28.64 -10.47
CA LEU A 16 -44.36 -28.78 -10.01
C LEU A 16 -44.43 -29.16 -8.53
N PRO A 17 -43.82 -30.27 -8.08
CA PRO A 17 -43.68 -30.52 -6.67
C PRO A 17 -42.91 -29.31 -6.13
N SER A 18 -43.60 -28.46 -5.37
CA SER A 18 -42.94 -27.64 -4.39
C SER A 18 -42.17 -28.62 -3.52
N PHE A 19 -40.86 -28.74 -3.74
CA PHE A 19 -39.96 -29.25 -2.73
C PHE A 19 -40.05 -28.26 -1.58
N VAL A 20 -41.14 -28.36 -0.82
CA VAL A 20 -41.15 -28.00 0.58
C VAL A 20 -40.18 -29.03 1.15
N TYR A 21 -38.90 -28.66 1.25
CA TYR A 21 -38.04 -29.28 2.22
C TYR A 21 -38.82 -29.15 3.53
N ALA A 22 -39.36 -30.28 4.02
CA ALA A 22 -39.89 -30.32 5.36
C ALA A 22 -38.73 -29.89 6.25
N ASN A 23 -38.82 -28.70 6.83
CA ASN A 23 -37.76 -28.25 7.71
C ASN A 23 -37.91 -29.08 8.98
N ASP A 24 -37.07 -30.11 9.11
CA ASP A 24 -37.07 -31.05 10.25
C ASP A 24 -36.50 -30.40 11.53
N ALA A 25 -36.21 -29.10 11.52
CA ALA A 25 -35.75 -28.36 12.67
C ALA A 25 -36.90 -28.03 13.64
N ASP A 26 -36.65 -28.19 14.93
CA ASP A 26 -37.57 -27.82 16.00
C ASP A 26 -37.52 -26.32 16.28
N PHE A 27 -36.36 -25.71 16.07
CA PHE A 27 -36.10 -24.29 16.32
C PHE A 27 -35.34 -23.65 15.16
N GLN A 28 -35.45 -22.33 15.07
CA GLN A 28 -34.67 -21.52 14.14
C GLN A 28 -34.11 -20.31 14.88
N ILE A 29 -32.81 -20.06 14.74
CA ILE A 29 -32.13 -18.88 15.26
C ILE A 29 -31.57 -18.08 14.09
N GLU A 30 -31.82 -16.78 14.08
CA GLU A 30 -31.25 -15.83 13.13
C GLU A 30 -30.48 -14.78 13.92
N SER A 31 -29.25 -14.50 13.51
CA SER A 31 -28.42 -13.43 14.06
C SER A 31 -27.93 -12.55 12.92
N ASN A 32 -28.71 -11.51 12.61
CA ASN A 32 -28.47 -10.64 11.46
C ASN A 32 -27.73 -9.40 11.92
N MET A 33 -26.54 -9.18 11.38
CA MET A 33 -25.75 -7.98 11.61
C MET A 33 -25.99 -6.98 10.49
N GLU A 34 -26.39 -5.77 10.83
CA GLU A 34 -26.43 -4.61 9.94
C GLU A 34 -25.27 -3.67 10.32
N ILE A 35 -24.45 -3.29 9.34
CA ILE A 35 -23.43 -2.25 9.47
C ILE A 35 -23.87 -1.08 8.60
N ARG A 36 -24.25 0.04 9.22
CA ARG A 36 -24.67 1.25 8.50
C ARG A 36 -23.61 2.33 8.58
N TYR A 37 -23.27 2.89 7.42
CA TYR A 37 -22.45 4.08 7.29
C TYR A 37 -23.28 5.26 6.77
N ASP A 38 -23.19 6.38 7.49
CA ASP A 38 -23.80 7.66 7.16
C ASP A 38 -22.69 8.63 6.71
N LYS A 39 -22.88 9.34 5.58
CA LYS A 39 -21.81 10.16 5.00
C LYS A 39 -21.37 11.26 5.97
N GLY A 40 -20.06 11.36 6.17
CA GLY A 40 -19.42 12.36 7.04
C GLY A 40 -19.16 11.87 8.46
N ASP A 41 -19.70 10.71 8.85
CA ASP A 41 -19.30 10.07 10.09
C ASP A 41 -17.89 9.46 9.96
N LYS A 42 -17.19 9.33 11.10
CA LYS A 42 -15.92 8.59 11.23
C LYS A 42 -16.11 7.19 11.82
N PHE A 43 -17.35 6.79 12.09
CA PHE A 43 -17.75 5.51 12.70
C PHE A 43 -18.89 4.89 11.89
N VAL A 44 -19.21 3.63 12.18
CA VAL A 44 -20.44 2.97 11.71
C VAL A 44 -21.39 2.71 12.86
N THR A 45 -22.68 2.61 12.55
CA THR A 45 -23.68 2.07 13.47
C THR A 45 -23.86 0.59 13.18
N VAL A 46 -23.66 -0.25 14.19
CA VAL A 46 -23.87 -1.70 14.11
C VAL A 46 -25.17 -2.03 14.81
N GLU A 47 -26.04 -2.78 14.14
CA GLU A 47 -27.24 -3.36 14.74
C GLU A 47 -27.20 -4.88 14.59
N ILE A 48 -27.48 -5.61 15.66
CA ILE A 48 -27.59 -7.06 15.67
C ILE A 48 -29.03 -7.40 16.01
N GLU A 49 -29.78 -7.87 15.01
CA GLU A 49 -31.09 -8.48 15.20
C GLU A 49 -30.91 -9.96 15.55
N TYR A 50 -31.24 -10.32 16.78
CA TYR A 50 -31.28 -11.72 17.22
C TYR A 50 -32.71 -12.21 17.32
N ILE A 51 -33.04 -13.23 16.52
CA ILE A 51 -34.36 -13.84 16.49
C ILE A 51 -34.24 -15.31 16.89
N ARG A 52 -35.07 -15.72 17.85
CA ARG A 52 -35.25 -17.13 18.22
C ARG A 52 -36.71 -17.53 17.99
N LYS A 53 -36.93 -18.48 17.10
CA LYS A 53 -38.24 -19.02 16.69
C LYS A 53 -38.37 -20.48 17.11
N VAL A 54 -39.60 -20.87 17.42
CA VAL A 54 -39.99 -22.26 17.63
C VAL A 54 -40.79 -22.71 16.41
N VAL A 55 -40.34 -23.75 15.73
CA VAL A 55 -40.99 -24.31 14.54
C VAL A 55 -41.92 -25.45 14.97
N ASN A 56 -41.41 -26.35 15.82
CA ASN A 56 -42.16 -27.47 16.38
C ASN A 56 -42.93 -27.07 17.65
N ASN A 57 -44.25 -27.20 17.62
CA ASN A 57 -45.15 -26.81 18.71
C ASN A 57 -44.98 -27.60 20.00
N ASP A 58 -44.34 -28.77 19.94
CA ASP A 58 -44.14 -29.62 21.12
C ASP A 58 -43.09 -29.03 22.06
N TYR A 59 -42.32 -28.04 21.59
CA TYR A 59 -41.24 -27.41 22.33
C TYR A 59 -41.47 -25.91 22.58
N TYR A 60 -40.68 -25.34 23.50
CA TYR A 60 -40.62 -23.91 23.78
C TYR A 60 -39.28 -23.56 24.44
N PHE A 61 -38.85 -22.30 24.33
CA PHE A 61 -37.74 -21.81 25.15
C PHE A 61 -38.25 -21.14 26.41
N PRO A 62 -37.72 -21.47 27.61
CA PRO A 62 -38.12 -20.82 28.85
C PRO A 62 -37.68 -19.36 28.87
N ALA A 63 -38.29 -18.57 29.77
CA ALA A 63 -37.87 -17.19 30.06
C ALA A 63 -36.68 -17.13 31.05
N SER A 64 -35.97 -18.24 31.24
CA SER A 64 -34.80 -18.33 32.12
C SER A 64 -33.52 -18.31 31.30
N GLY A 65 -32.43 -17.80 31.87
CA GLY A 65 -31.14 -17.69 31.20
C GLY A 65 -30.98 -16.37 30.45
N GLU A 66 -29.89 -16.28 29.70
CA GLU A 66 -29.49 -15.07 28.99
C GLU A 66 -28.83 -15.44 27.66
N LYS A 67 -28.76 -14.46 26.75
CA LYS A 67 -27.98 -14.53 25.52
C LYS A 67 -26.83 -13.54 25.64
N THR A 68 -25.61 -14.03 25.43
CA THR A 68 -24.40 -13.21 25.37
C THR A 68 -24.01 -12.92 23.93
N PHE A 69 -23.65 -11.66 23.67
CA PHE A 69 -23.14 -11.14 22.41
C PHE A 69 -21.70 -10.69 22.61
N PRO A 70 -20.72 -11.38 22.01
CA PRO A 70 -19.34 -10.91 21.99
C PRO A 70 -19.18 -9.74 21.00
N ILE A 71 -18.50 -8.70 21.43
CA ILE A 71 -18.06 -7.56 20.61
C ILE A 71 -16.53 -7.51 20.75
N PRO A 72 -15.78 -8.16 19.85
CA PRO A 72 -14.34 -8.28 19.99
C PRO A 72 -13.64 -6.93 19.77
N ASP A 73 -12.41 -6.82 20.28
CA ASP A 73 -11.49 -5.77 19.86
C ASP A 73 -10.72 -6.20 18.62
N LEU A 74 -10.33 -5.23 17.78
CA LEU A 74 -9.42 -5.48 16.68
C LEU A 74 -7.97 -5.51 17.18
N LEU A 75 -7.24 -6.57 16.81
CA LEU A 75 -5.90 -6.93 17.34
C LEU A 75 -4.77 -5.95 16.97
N SER A 76 -5.03 -4.89 16.21
CA SER A 76 -4.02 -3.98 15.66
C SER A 76 -3.93 -2.61 16.37
N GLN A 77 -4.48 -2.49 17.58
CA GLN A 77 -4.54 -1.22 18.30
C GLN A 77 -3.75 -1.26 19.61
N ASP A 78 -3.14 -0.12 19.98
CA ASP A 78 -2.51 0.03 21.29
C ASP A 78 -3.55 -0.05 22.43
N GLU A 79 -3.14 -0.48 23.63
CA GLU A 79 -4.06 -0.66 24.78
C GLU A 79 -4.89 0.60 25.11
N LYS A 80 -4.35 1.79 24.85
CA LYS A 80 -5.05 3.05 25.11
C LYS A 80 -6.14 3.29 24.07
N LYS A 81 -5.88 3.02 22.78
CA LYS A 81 -6.88 3.09 21.70
C LYS A 81 -8.00 2.08 21.92
N ILE A 82 -7.66 0.84 22.28
CA ILE A 82 -8.63 -0.20 22.63
C ILE A 82 -9.56 0.31 23.76
N SER A 83 -8.97 0.87 24.82
CA SER A 83 -9.75 1.39 25.95
C SER A 83 -10.71 2.52 25.54
N VAL A 84 -10.27 3.45 24.68
CA VAL A 84 -11.11 4.54 24.17
C VAL A 84 -12.23 4.00 23.28
N GLU A 85 -11.94 3.03 22.42
CA GLU A 85 -12.92 2.42 21.52
C GLU A 85 -13.98 1.62 22.30
N ARG A 86 -13.58 0.89 23.35
CA ARG A 86 -14.51 0.20 24.25
C ARG A 86 -15.49 1.15 24.94
N GLU A 87 -15.03 2.30 25.44
CA GLU A 87 -15.92 3.31 26.02
C GLU A 87 -16.88 3.87 24.96
N PHE A 88 -16.40 4.18 23.76
CA PHE A 88 -17.24 4.67 22.66
C PHE A 88 -18.37 3.68 22.28
N LYS A 89 -18.04 2.38 22.21
CA LYS A 89 -19.01 1.31 21.99
C LYS A 89 -20.06 1.27 23.12
N LYS A 90 -19.63 1.38 24.39
CA LYS A 90 -20.54 1.35 25.55
C LYS A 90 -21.45 2.57 25.63
N ASP A 91 -20.96 3.76 25.32
CA ASP A 91 -21.71 5.02 25.38
C ASP A 91 -22.90 5.05 24.39
N SER A 92 -22.80 4.27 23.32
CA SER A 92 -23.83 4.15 22.28
C SER A 92 -24.62 2.83 22.35
N LEU A 93 -24.29 1.93 23.28
CA LEU A 93 -24.88 0.60 23.38
C LEU A 93 -26.32 0.67 23.87
N THR A 94 -27.23 0.11 23.08
CA THR A 94 -28.65 -0.04 23.45
C THR A 94 -29.15 -1.44 23.13
N VAL A 95 -30.15 -1.90 23.88
CA VAL A 95 -30.80 -3.20 23.67
C VAL A 95 -32.30 -3.01 23.76
N LYS A 96 -33.02 -3.36 22.68
CA LYS A 96 -34.46 -3.16 22.56
C LYS A 96 -35.20 -4.43 22.16
N ASP A 97 -36.47 -4.48 22.51
CA ASP A 97 -37.38 -5.56 22.12
C ASP A 97 -38.12 -5.25 20.79
N SER A 98 -38.99 -6.16 20.36
CA SER A 98 -39.80 -6.00 19.14
C SER A 98 -40.80 -4.85 19.14
N SER A 99 -41.09 -4.26 20.30
CA SER A 99 -41.95 -3.08 20.44
C SER A 99 -41.16 -1.77 20.53
N GLY A 100 -39.82 -1.85 20.59
CA GLY A 100 -38.92 -0.71 20.76
C GLY A 100 -38.71 -0.30 22.21
N GLU A 101 -39.15 -1.12 23.18
CA GLU A 101 -38.90 -0.90 24.61
C GLU A 101 -37.49 -1.37 24.98
N ASP A 102 -36.83 -0.64 25.89
CA ASP A 102 -35.50 -0.98 26.37
C ASP A 102 -35.52 -2.25 27.23
N ILE A 103 -34.51 -3.10 27.03
CA ILE A 103 -34.30 -4.33 27.81
C ILE A 103 -33.07 -4.12 28.69
N ASP A 104 -33.17 -4.49 29.97
CA ASP A 104 -32.00 -4.51 30.87
C ASP A 104 -30.91 -5.46 30.34
N PHE A 105 -29.66 -5.03 30.38
CA PHE A 105 -28.51 -5.87 29.98
C PHE A 105 -27.32 -5.63 30.93
N SER A 106 -26.33 -6.52 30.86
CA SER A 106 -25.06 -6.33 31.56
C SER A 106 -23.90 -6.41 30.58
N VAL A 107 -22.86 -5.62 30.83
CA VAL A 107 -21.62 -5.62 30.02
C VAL A 107 -20.48 -6.13 30.89
N LYS A 108 -19.69 -7.05 30.36
CA LYS A 108 -18.43 -7.50 30.94
C LYS A 108 -17.31 -7.21 29.96
N GLU A 109 -16.13 -6.91 30.50
CA GLU A 109 -14.91 -6.72 29.72
C GLU A 109 -13.92 -7.83 30.07
N ASP A 110 -13.27 -8.37 29.06
CA ASP A 110 -12.18 -9.33 29.20
C ASP A 110 -11.03 -8.97 28.22
N GLU A 111 -10.06 -9.86 28.08
CA GLU A 111 -8.93 -9.66 27.17
C GLU A 111 -9.33 -9.70 25.68
N SER A 112 -10.50 -10.27 25.34
CA SER A 112 -10.98 -10.44 23.97
C SER A 112 -11.91 -9.32 23.50
N GLY A 113 -12.51 -8.56 24.42
CA GLY A 113 -13.36 -7.41 24.10
C GLY A 113 -14.49 -7.20 25.12
N LEU A 114 -15.66 -6.80 24.61
CA LEU A 114 -16.88 -6.62 25.39
C LEU A 114 -17.80 -7.84 25.23
N SER A 115 -18.47 -8.22 26.30
CA SER A 115 -19.52 -9.25 26.32
C SER A 115 -20.81 -8.67 26.86
N VAL A 116 -21.83 -8.53 26.00
CA VAL A 116 -23.15 -7.99 26.36
C VAL A 116 -24.10 -9.14 26.64
N SER A 117 -24.58 -9.27 27.87
CA SER A 117 -25.50 -10.35 28.28
C SER A 117 -26.91 -9.79 28.48
N VAL A 118 -27.85 -10.33 27.71
CA VAL A 118 -29.27 -9.93 27.69
C VAL A 118 -30.13 -11.07 28.24
N PRO A 119 -30.88 -10.86 29.33
CA PRO A 119 -31.73 -11.89 29.92
C PRO A 119 -32.90 -12.24 28.99
N ASN A 120 -33.35 -13.49 29.06
CA ASN A 120 -34.54 -13.94 28.36
C ASN A 120 -35.81 -13.28 28.95
N TYR A 121 -36.18 -12.09 28.48
CA TYR A 121 -37.30 -11.31 29.03
C TYR A 121 -38.69 -11.93 28.79
N LYS A 122 -38.83 -12.94 27.91
CA LYS A 122 -40.08 -13.66 27.67
C LYS A 122 -39.86 -15.12 27.25
N ARG A 123 -40.91 -15.92 27.41
CA ARG A 123 -40.98 -17.29 26.85
C ARG A 123 -41.07 -17.21 25.33
N THR A 124 -40.34 -18.08 24.63
CA THR A 124 -40.45 -18.21 23.17
C THR A 124 -41.36 -19.38 22.83
N THR A 125 -42.41 -19.14 22.05
CA THR A 125 -43.29 -20.17 21.49
C THR A 125 -43.48 -19.92 20.01
N ARG A 126 -44.12 -20.84 19.28
CA ARG A 126 -44.34 -20.68 17.82
C ARG A 126 -45.10 -19.40 17.46
N THR A 127 -45.98 -18.92 18.33
CA THR A 127 -46.77 -17.70 18.12
C THR A 127 -46.16 -16.45 18.75
N SER A 128 -45.07 -16.60 19.52
CA SER A 128 -44.41 -15.51 20.23
C SER A 128 -42.89 -15.69 20.10
N PRO A 129 -42.30 -15.32 18.94
CA PRO A 129 -40.87 -15.37 18.74
C PRO A 129 -40.17 -14.36 19.66
N TYR A 130 -38.94 -14.71 20.05
CA TYR A 130 -38.07 -13.85 20.82
C TYR A 130 -37.20 -13.03 19.88
N ARG A 131 -37.19 -11.71 20.09
CA ARG A 131 -36.44 -10.76 19.25
C ARG A 131 -35.70 -9.77 20.13
N ILE A 132 -34.44 -9.50 19.82
CA ILE A 132 -33.65 -8.43 20.41
C ILE A 132 -32.99 -7.64 19.29
N TYR A 133 -32.93 -6.33 19.45
CA TYR A 133 -32.10 -5.42 18.66
C TYR A 133 -31.02 -4.87 19.57
N LEU A 134 -29.77 -5.29 19.36
CA LEU A 134 -28.61 -4.72 20.05
C LEU A 134 -27.95 -3.74 19.09
N GLN A 135 -27.75 -2.49 19.50
CA GLN A 135 -27.15 -1.46 18.66
C GLN A 135 -25.99 -0.78 19.37
N TYR A 136 -24.89 -0.51 18.66
CA TYR A 136 -23.75 0.27 19.15
C TYR A 136 -23.04 0.96 17.97
N LYS A 137 -22.18 1.94 18.27
CA LYS A 137 -21.32 2.60 17.30
C LYS A 137 -19.88 2.15 17.47
N THR A 138 -19.13 2.07 16.37
CA THR A 138 -17.71 1.67 16.42
C THR A 138 -16.90 2.26 15.26
N HIS A 139 -15.62 2.52 15.50
CA HIS A 139 -14.64 2.89 14.47
C HIS A 139 -13.97 1.67 13.84
N ASP A 140 -14.15 0.47 14.41
CA ASP A 140 -13.38 -0.72 14.04
C ASP A 140 -13.67 -1.21 12.61
N TYR A 141 -14.90 -1.06 12.14
CA TYR A 141 -15.32 -1.59 10.83
C TYR A 141 -15.22 -0.58 9.69
N ILE A 142 -14.62 0.60 9.94
CA ILE A 142 -14.52 1.66 8.94
C ILE A 142 -13.20 2.42 8.99
N LYS A 143 -12.68 2.75 7.81
CA LYS A 143 -11.62 3.73 7.61
C LYS A 143 -12.13 4.79 6.62
N VAL A 144 -12.10 6.05 7.02
CA VAL A 144 -12.51 7.19 6.19
C VAL A 144 -11.31 8.12 6.01
N ILE A 145 -10.89 8.32 4.76
CA ILE A 145 -9.87 9.29 4.38
C ILE A 145 -10.43 10.08 3.20
N ASN A 146 -10.88 11.31 3.44
CA ASN A 146 -11.58 12.14 2.45
C ASN A 146 -12.71 11.34 1.75
N GLN A 147 -12.55 11.05 0.46
CA GLN A 147 -13.53 10.30 -0.34
C GLN A 147 -13.26 8.79 -0.37
N ASN A 148 -12.10 8.33 0.12
CA ASN A 148 -11.78 6.92 0.25
C ASN A 148 -12.40 6.36 1.54
N ILE A 149 -13.38 5.47 1.38
CA ILE A 149 -14.10 4.84 2.49
C ILE A 149 -13.91 3.33 2.36
N VAL A 150 -13.35 2.73 3.40
CA VAL A 150 -13.14 1.28 3.47
C VAL A 150 -13.98 0.72 4.60
N LEU A 151 -14.87 -0.21 4.29
CA LEU A 151 -15.68 -0.95 5.24
C LEU A 151 -15.20 -2.40 5.31
N GLN A 152 -15.00 -2.91 6.53
CA GLN A 152 -14.63 -4.30 6.75
C GLN A 152 -15.51 -4.91 7.83
N ALA A 153 -16.25 -5.95 7.45
CA ALA A 153 -17.14 -6.68 8.35
C ALA A 153 -16.46 -7.95 8.89
N PRO A 154 -16.89 -8.46 10.06
CA PRO A 154 -16.33 -9.69 10.62
C PRO A 154 -16.69 -10.93 9.79
N ALA A 155 -15.70 -11.81 9.63
CA ALA A 155 -15.88 -13.16 9.11
C ALA A 155 -16.62 -14.07 10.10
N LEU A 156 -17.11 -15.22 9.60
CA LEU A 156 -17.54 -16.33 10.43
C LEU A 156 -16.38 -17.34 10.61
N PRO A 157 -16.09 -17.85 11.81
CA PRO A 157 -15.07 -18.88 12.01
C PRO A 157 -15.28 -20.14 11.14
N LYS A 158 -14.19 -20.87 10.81
CA LYS A 158 -14.26 -22.11 10.00
C LYS A 158 -15.17 -23.18 10.59
N ASP A 159 -15.27 -23.22 11.91
CA ASP A 159 -16.07 -24.15 12.69
C ASP A 159 -17.50 -23.64 12.99
N THR A 160 -17.95 -22.59 12.29
CA THR A 160 -19.32 -22.07 12.43
C THR A 160 -20.35 -23.14 12.09
N GLU A 161 -21.19 -23.48 13.07
CA GLU A 161 -22.29 -24.42 12.92
C GLU A 161 -23.56 -23.69 12.45
N PHE A 162 -24.19 -24.23 11.40
CA PHE A 162 -25.49 -23.79 10.88
C PHE A 162 -26.64 -24.67 11.36
N GLU A 163 -26.32 -25.74 12.08
CA GLU A 163 -27.27 -26.69 12.63
C GLU A 163 -26.73 -27.18 13.97
N ILE A 164 -27.50 -27.01 15.04
CA ILE A 164 -27.16 -27.43 16.40
C ILE A 164 -28.15 -28.52 16.82
N VAL A 165 -27.62 -29.63 17.34
CA VAL A 165 -28.42 -30.72 17.90
C VAL A 165 -28.22 -30.77 19.41
N ASP A 166 -29.29 -30.58 20.17
CA ASP A 166 -29.25 -30.71 21.63
C ASP A 166 -29.35 -32.20 22.00
N GLU A 167 -28.26 -32.77 22.54
CA GLU A 167 -28.19 -34.21 22.88
C GLU A 167 -29.21 -34.63 23.95
N SER A 168 -29.64 -33.71 24.82
CA SER A 168 -30.51 -34.03 25.95
C SER A 168 -31.98 -34.18 25.55
N SER A 169 -32.41 -33.36 24.60
CA SER A 169 -33.78 -33.29 24.10
C SER A 169 -33.94 -33.88 22.69
N ASN A 170 -32.82 -34.19 22.03
CA ASN A 170 -32.73 -34.59 20.63
C ASN A 170 -33.47 -33.61 19.71
N THR A 171 -33.40 -32.32 20.04
CA THR A 171 -33.99 -31.25 19.23
C THR A 171 -32.97 -30.65 18.30
N ARG A 172 -33.42 -30.23 17.12
CA ARG A 172 -32.59 -29.61 16.09
C ARG A 172 -32.89 -28.11 15.98
N THR A 173 -31.83 -27.30 15.93
CA THR A 173 -31.91 -25.86 15.70
C THR A 173 -31.14 -25.50 14.45
N ASP A 174 -31.81 -24.93 13.45
CA ASP A 174 -31.11 -24.30 12.33
C ASP A 174 -30.67 -22.88 12.73
N VAL A 175 -29.45 -22.49 12.38
CA VAL A 175 -28.87 -21.18 12.70
C VAL A 175 -28.44 -20.47 11.43
N ASP A 176 -28.85 -19.21 11.30
CA ASP A 176 -28.48 -18.34 10.20
C ASP A 176 -27.79 -17.07 10.70
N TYR A 177 -26.79 -16.61 9.97
CA TYR A 177 -25.99 -15.44 10.31
C TYR A 177 -26.02 -14.45 9.14
N GLY A 178 -27.03 -13.58 9.10
CA GLY A 178 -27.13 -12.54 8.08
C GLY A 178 -26.07 -11.46 8.28
N LEU A 179 -25.57 -10.89 7.18
CA LEU A 179 -24.81 -9.64 7.19
C LEU A 179 -25.33 -8.72 6.09
N GLU A 180 -25.61 -7.49 6.49
CA GLU A 180 -26.04 -6.42 5.62
C GLU A 180 -25.13 -5.21 5.86
N ILE A 181 -24.69 -4.57 4.79
CA ILE A 181 -23.91 -3.33 4.84
C ILE A 181 -24.69 -2.27 4.09
N LEU A 182 -25.11 -1.24 4.81
CA LEU A 182 -25.86 -0.10 4.26
C LEU A 182 -24.90 1.08 4.14
N ILE A 183 -24.82 1.64 2.94
CA ILE A 183 -24.00 2.81 2.69
C ILE A 183 -24.83 3.94 2.09
N ASP A 184 -24.66 5.14 2.64
CA ASP A 184 -25.30 6.36 2.14
C ASP A 184 -25.02 6.55 0.65
N LYS A 185 -26.04 6.74 -0.17
CA LYS A 185 -25.91 6.88 -1.63
C LYS A 185 -25.10 8.09 -2.07
N GLU A 186 -24.84 9.05 -1.18
CA GLU A 186 -24.03 10.22 -1.48
C GLU A 186 -22.51 9.96 -1.36
N VAL A 187 -22.07 8.76 -0.98
CA VAL A 187 -20.65 8.41 -0.95
C VAL A 187 -20.05 8.30 -2.36
N ALA A 188 -18.72 8.25 -2.42
CA ALA A 188 -18.01 8.04 -3.68
C ALA A 188 -18.31 6.65 -4.28
N PRO A 189 -18.12 6.44 -5.59
CA PRO A 189 -18.42 5.16 -6.24
C PRO A 189 -17.67 3.97 -5.63
N LEU A 190 -18.28 2.78 -5.70
CA LEU A 190 -17.67 1.52 -5.32
C LEU A 190 -16.50 1.20 -6.25
N ALA A 191 -15.32 0.94 -5.68
CA ALA A 191 -14.11 0.55 -6.40
C ALA A 191 -13.80 -0.94 -6.22
N LYS A 192 -13.95 -1.47 -5.00
CA LYS A 192 -13.68 -2.90 -4.72
C LYS A 192 -14.73 -3.48 -3.79
N ILE A 193 -15.07 -4.74 -4.01
CA ILE A 193 -15.94 -5.52 -3.12
C ILE A 193 -15.48 -6.97 -3.04
N TRP A 194 -15.50 -7.51 -1.83
CA TRP A 194 -15.28 -8.93 -1.56
C TRP A 194 -16.16 -9.40 -0.40
N PRO A 195 -16.66 -10.65 -0.41
CA PRO A 195 -16.69 -11.56 -1.56
C PRO A 195 -17.54 -11.00 -2.70
N THR A 196 -17.32 -11.47 -3.92
CA THR A 196 -18.10 -11.03 -5.10
C THR A 196 -19.47 -11.70 -5.21
N ASP A 197 -19.78 -12.65 -4.34
CA ASP A 197 -21.11 -13.26 -4.22
C ASP A 197 -21.94 -12.49 -3.18
N TYR A 198 -22.70 -11.51 -3.66
CA TYR A 198 -23.56 -10.64 -2.86
C TYR A 198 -24.83 -10.29 -3.63
N SER A 199 -25.86 -9.83 -2.93
CA SER A 199 -27.01 -9.17 -3.54
C SER A 199 -27.06 -7.71 -3.16
N LEU A 200 -27.43 -6.86 -4.12
CA LEU A 200 -27.60 -5.42 -3.93
C LEU A 200 -29.09 -5.09 -3.95
N GLU A 201 -29.55 -4.41 -2.90
CA GLU A 201 -30.89 -3.84 -2.80
C GLU A 201 -30.82 -2.32 -2.74
N ASP A 202 -31.67 -1.67 -3.52
CA ASP A 202 -31.87 -0.22 -3.45
C ASP A 202 -32.89 0.07 -2.34
N THR A 203 -32.45 0.82 -1.33
CA THR A 203 -33.31 1.32 -0.25
C THR A 203 -33.31 2.85 -0.24
N ASP A 204 -34.29 3.46 0.43
CA ASP A 204 -34.41 4.92 0.47
C ASP A 204 -33.20 5.54 1.19
N GLY A 205 -32.33 6.23 0.43
CA GLY A 205 -31.11 6.85 0.93
C GLY A 205 -29.86 5.96 0.99
N TYR A 206 -29.98 4.63 0.89
CA TYR A 206 -28.84 3.71 1.04
C TYR A 206 -28.78 2.63 -0.04
N ASP A 207 -27.55 2.29 -0.43
CA ASP A 207 -27.25 1.05 -1.13
C ASP A 207 -27.00 -0.06 -0.11
N LYS A 208 -27.76 -1.16 -0.21
CA LYS A 208 -27.73 -2.27 0.75
C LYS A 208 -27.08 -3.50 0.14
N TYR A 209 -25.88 -3.83 0.62
CA TYR A 209 -25.12 -5.02 0.23
C TYR A 209 -25.39 -6.17 1.20
N ILE A 210 -25.84 -7.30 0.69
CA ILE A 210 -26.26 -8.46 1.50
C ILE A 210 -25.34 -9.63 1.19
N PHE A 211 -24.77 -10.21 2.25
CA PHE A 211 -23.82 -11.32 2.16
C PHE A 211 -24.38 -12.57 2.83
N SER A 212 -24.39 -13.69 2.08
CA SER A 212 -24.82 -14.98 2.64
C SER A 212 -23.84 -15.48 3.68
N SER A 213 -24.29 -16.17 4.73
CA SER A 213 -23.40 -16.65 5.80
C SER A 213 -22.27 -17.53 5.29
N ARG A 214 -22.55 -18.38 4.29
CA ARG A 214 -21.55 -19.29 3.70
C ARG A 214 -20.44 -18.55 2.95
N SER A 215 -20.74 -17.40 2.34
CA SER A 215 -19.74 -16.58 1.65
C SER A 215 -18.72 -15.93 2.59
N ARG A 216 -19.04 -15.85 3.89
CA ARG A 216 -18.27 -15.15 4.93
C ARG A 216 -17.46 -16.07 5.83
N ILE A 217 -17.51 -17.38 5.61
CA ILE A 217 -16.70 -18.34 6.40
C ILE A 217 -15.24 -18.06 6.11
N ASP A 218 -14.49 -17.71 7.15
CA ASP A 218 -13.07 -17.36 7.15
C ASP A 218 -12.72 -16.14 6.27
N ARG A 219 -13.72 -15.36 5.86
CA ARG A 219 -13.55 -14.26 4.91
C ARG A 219 -14.29 -13.03 5.38
N ASN A 220 -13.54 -11.98 5.69
CA ASN A 220 -14.09 -10.69 6.09
C ASN A 220 -14.64 -9.99 4.85
N PRO A 221 -15.95 -9.68 4.78
CA PRO A 221 -16.47 -8.85 3.72
C PRO A 221 -15.80 -7.47 3.76
N TYR A 222 -15.45 -6.97 2.58
CA TYR A 222 -14.67 -5.77 2.38
C TYR A 222 -15.27 -4.96 1.24
N LEU A 223 -15.52 -3.67 1.48
CA LEU A 223 -15.97 -2.74 0.46
C LEU A 223 -15.06 -1.52 0.49
N GLU A 224 -14.55 -1.11 -0.67
CA GLU A 224 -13.77 0.11 -0.86
C GLU A 224 -14.52 1.03 -1.82
N PHE A 225 -14.75 2.25 -1.37
CA PHE A 225 -15.36 3.34 -2.12
C PHE A 225 -14.33 4.45 -2.32
N GLY A 226 -14.47 5.19 -3.41
CA GLY A 226 -13.53 6.25 -3.81
C GLY A 226 -12.61 5.81 -4.93
N ILE A 227 -12.55 6.62 -5.98
CA ILE A 227 -11.78 6.35 -7.20
C ILE A 227 -10.58 7.29 -7.39
N SER A 228 -10.39 8.25 -6.50
CA SER A 228 -9.32 9.24 -6.57
C SER A 228 -8.92 9.71 -5.17
N GLN A 229 -7.63 9.91 -4.96
CA GLN A 229 -7.08 10.47 -3.73
C GLN A 229 -5.93 11.43 -4.09
N ILE A 230 -5.85 12.53 -3.34
CA ILE A 230 -4.77 13.50 -3.45
C ILE A 230 -3.94 13.47 -2.18
N PHE A 231 -2.62 13.43 -2.36
CA PHE A 231 -1.65 13.51 -1.28
C PHE A 231 -0.76 14.72 -1.48
N ARG A 232 -0.53 15.49 -0.42
CA ARG A 232 0.48 16.54 -0.42
C ARG A 232 1.76 15.98 0.18
N PHE A 233 2.90 16.25 -0.43
CA PHE A 233 4.22 15.90 0.12
C PHE A 233 5.09 17.14 0.35
N GLU A 234 5.84 17.12 1.45
CA GLU A 234 6.90 18.07 1.74
C GLU A 234 8.19 17.30 2.00
N LEU A 235 9.21 17.59 1.20
CA LEU A 235 10.56 17.12 1.41
C LEU A 235 11.41 18.31 1.84
N ASN A 236 12.01 18.22 3.02
CA ASN A 236 12.94 19.23 3.51
C ASN A 236 14.25 18.58 3.94
N TYR A 237 15.36 19.22 3.59
CA TYR A 237 16.68 18.77 3.99
C TYR A 237 17.67 19.93 4.18
N GLN A 238 18.18 20.06 5.40
CA GLN A 238 19.23 21.01 5.74
C GLN A 238 20.57 20.49 5.22
N THR A 239 21.11 21.13 4.19
CA THR A 239 22.39 20.72 3.60
C THR A 239 23.53 21.29 4.43
N PRO A 240 24.41 20.45 5.01
CA PRO A 240 25.47 20.94 5.88
C PRO A 240 26.59 21.60 5.08
N LYS A 241 27.27 22.55 5.73
CA LYS A 241 28.60 23.00 5.29
C LYS A 241 29.60 21.85 5.34
N THR A 242 30.18 21.51 4.20
CA THR A 242 31.20 20.43 4.06
C THR A 242 32.57 21.00 3.69
N ASP A 243 32.66 22.12 2.99
CA ASP A 243 33.92 22.80 2.64
C ASP A 243 34.27 23.87 3.69
N SER A 244 35.35 23.64 4.43
CA SER A 244 35.86 24.61 5.41
C SER A 244 37.02 25.46 4.88
N PHE A 245 37.51 25.19 3.68
CA PHE A 245 38.69 25.84 3.10
C PHE A 245 38.35 27.13 2.36
N ILE A 246 37.21 27.18 1.65
CA ILE A 246 36.80 28.35 0.87
C ILE A 246 35.88 29.25 1.73
N PRO A 247 36.27 30.49 2.06
CA PRO A 247 35.40 31.41 2.80
C PRO A 247 34.09 31.71 2.06
N GLU A 248 32.98 31.79 2.80
CA GLU A 248 31.63 32.02 2.28
C GLU A 248 31.51 33.24 1.35
N LYS A 249 32.23 34.32 1.63
CA LYS A 249 32.26 35.52 0.76
C LYS A 249 32.73 35.26 -0.68
N TYR A 250 33.29 34.09 -0.97
CA TYR A 250 33.77 33.70 -2.29
C TYR A 250 32.97 32.55 -2.93
N SER A 251 31.82 32.16 -2.36
CA SER A 251 30.97 31.09 -2.93
C SER A 251 30.62 31.34 -4.39
N GLU A 252 30.21 32.57 -4.75
CA GLU A 252 29.87 32.90 -6.14
C GLU A 252 31.06 32.84 -7.11
N MET A 253 32.29 33.08 -6.62
CA MET A 253 33.50 33.12 -7.45
C MET A 253 34.11 31.72 -7.65
N PHE A 254 33.79 30.77 -6.77
CA PHE A 254 34.33 29.41 -6.76
C PHE A 254 33.24 28.34 -6.64
N SER A 255 32.01 28.62 -7.07
CA SER A 255 30.88 27.67 -6.98
C SER A 255 31.24 26.33 -7.62
N ALA A 256 31.85 26.35 -8.81
CA ALA A 256 32.35 25.16 -9.50
C ALA A 256 33.44 24.36 -8.74
N LEU A 257 34.03 24.91 -7.68
CA LEU A 257 35.09 24.33 -6.86
C LEU A 257 34.67 24.12 -5.39
N SER A 258 33.43 24.42 -5.00
CA SER A 258 32.90 24.27 -3.64
C SER A 258 31.40 23.95 -3.69
N THR A 259 31.05 22.79 -4.23
CA THR A 259 29.66 22.36 -4.42
C THR A 259 29.42 20.99 -3.79
N ASN A 260 28.34 20.86 -3.04
CA ASN A 260 27.73 19.58 -2.71
C ASN A 260 26.69 19.23 -3.77
N ILE A 261 26.69 17.99 -4.23
CA ILE A 261 25.73 17.48 -5.22
C ILE A 261 24.83 16.46 -4.51
N PHE A 262 23.53 16.72 -4.54
CA PHE A 262 22.50 15.85 -3.98
C PHE A 262 21.64 15.30 -5.12
N GLU A 263 21.56 13.98 -5.23
CA GLU A 263 20.60 13.29 -6.09
C GLU A 263 19.50 12.74 -5.21
N ILE A 264 18.29 13.25 -5.38
CA ILE A 264 17.14 12.95 -4.51
C ILE A 264 16.04 12.36 -5.38
N SER A 265 15.50 11.22 -4.96
CA SER A 265 14.33 10.65 -5.62
C SER A 265 13.08 11.45 -5.28
N LEU A 266 12.30 11.77 -6.30
CA LEU A 266 10.98 12.39 -6.18
C LEU A 266 9.89 11.37 -6.51
N PRO A 267 8.61 11.62 -6.15
CA PRO A 267 7.54 10.69 -6.50
C PRO A 267 7.49 10.45 -8.02
N ARG A 268 7.33 9.20 -8.42
CA ARG A 268 7.33 8.82 -9.83
C ARG A 268 5.93 8.88 -10.45
N TYR A 269 5.88 8.77 -11.78
CA TYR A 269 4.65 8.42 -12.48
C TYR A 269 4.41 6.91 -12.42
N PHE A 270 3.13 6.50 -12.42
CA PHE A 270 2.77 5.08 -12.39
C PHE A 270 1.43 4.80 -13.07
N ASP A 271 1.45 3.95 -14.09
CA ASP A 271 0.29 3.74 -14.96
C ASP A 271 -0.87 2.98 -14.29
N GLU A 272 -0.58 2.03 -13.38
CA GLU A 272 -1.62 1.19 -12.76
C GLU A 272 -2.65 2.02 -11.99
N THR A 273 -2.20 3.08 -11.32
CA THR A 273 -3.05 4.00 -10.54
C THR A 273 -3.13 5.39 -11.16
N ASN A 274 -2.79 5.53 -12.45
CA ASN A 274 -2.68 6.84 -13.13
C ASN A 274 -1.97 7.90 -12.26
N GLN A 275 -0.89 7.51 -11.57
CA GLN A 275 -0.25 8.35 -10.57
C GLN A 275 0.42 9.54 -11.25
N ARG A 276 -0.02 10.75 -10.88
CA ARG A 276 0.47 12.02 -11.43
C ARG A 276 1.06 12.87 -10.33
N VAL A 277 2.10 13.62 -10.67
CA VAL A 277 2.81 14.48 -9.72
C VAL A 277 2.84 15.91 -10.22
N LYS A 278 2.55 16.85 -9.33
CA LYS A 278 2.70 18.28 -9.56
C LYS A 278 3.47 18.93 -8.42
N ILE A 279 4.29 19.91 -8.76
CA ILE A 279 5.18 20.62 -7.85
C ILE A 279 4.64 22.02 -7.63
N GLU A 280 4.43 22.35 -6.37
CA GLU A 280 4.07 23.69 -5.91
C GLU A 280 5.33 24.55 -5.81
N SER A 281 6.36 24.04 -5.13
CA SER A 281 7.63 24.74 -4.98
C SER A 281 8.82 23.78 -4.95
N ILE A 282 9.92 24.21 -5.54
CA ILE A 282 11.18 23.48 -5.55
C ILE A 282 12.34 24.47 -5.46
N SER A 283 13.11 24.37 -4.38
CA SER A 283 14.21 25.28 -4.09
C SER A 283 15.38 24.55 -3.42
N PRO A 284 16.63 24.74 -3.90
CA PRO A 284 16.98 25.48 -5.12
C PRO A 284 16.46 24.76 -6.38
N THR A 285 16.43 25.44 -7.51
CA THR A 285 16.05 24.78 -8.78
C THR A 285 17.04 23.66 -9.09
N PRO A 286 16.59 22.43 -9.39
CA PRO A 286 17.49 21.34 -9.70
C PRO A 286 18.26 21.65 -10.99
N THR A 287 19.53 21.27 -11.03
CA THR A 287 20.36 21.42 -12.23
C THR A 287 20.02 20.39 -13.30
N LYS A 288 19.46 19.25 -12.88
CA LYS A 288 19.03 18.15 -13.74
C LYS A 288 17.85 17.41 -13.12
N ILE A 289 16.89 16.99 -13.94
CA ILE A 289 15.87 16.00 -13.60
C ILE A 289 16.09 14.82 -14.55
N SER A 290 16.14 13.62 -14.01
CA SER A 290 16.41 12.41 -14.80
C SER A 290 15.52 11.25 -14.42
N ARG A 291 15.44 10.29 -15.35
CA ARG A 291 14.75 9.03 -15.16
C ARG A 291 15.75 7.88 -15.26
N ASP A 292 15.74 6.98 -14.29
CA ASP A 292 16.55 5.76 -14.32
C ASP A 292 15.86 4.61 -15.07
N GLU A 293 16.55 3.48 -15.22
CA GLU A 293 16.02 2.30 -15.92
C GLU A 293 14.81 1.66 -15.23
N GLU A 294 14.59 1.93 -13.95
CA GLU A 294 13.43 1.43 -13.21
C GLU A 294 12.25 2.41 -13.32
N GLY A 295 12.47 3.59 -13.90
CA GLY A 295 11.51 4.66 -14.11
C GLY A 295 11.39 5.62 -12.93
N ASN A 296 12.34 5.63 -12.00
CA ASN A 296 12.37 6.54 -10.86
C ASN A 296 12.78 7.94 -11.33
N ILE A 297 12.18 8.98 -10.74
CA ILE A 297 12.49 10.38 -11.04
C ILE A 297 13.53 10.89 -10.04
N ILE A 298 14.70 11.30 -10.53
CA ILE A 298 15.83 11.74 -9.72
C ILE A 298 16.13 13.19 -10.06
N ALA A 299 16.02 14.07 -9.06
CA ALA A 299 16.41 15.47 -9.16
C ALA A 299 17.83 15.68 -8.58
N THR A 300 18.69 16.33 -9.36
CA THR A 300 20.05 16.69 -8.96
C THR A 300 20.08 18.15 -8.52
N PHE A 301 20.54 18.40 -7.30
CA PHE A 301 20.73 19.72 -6.72
C PHE A 301 22.23 19.98 -6.53
N GLU A 302 22.72 21.08 -7.07
CA GLU A 302 24.06 21.61 -6.76
C GLU A 302 23.90 22.75 -5.77
N VAL A 303 24.44 22.59 -4.56
CA VAL A 303 24.38 23.61 -3.49
C VAL A 303 25.79 23.98 -3.02
N ASP A 304 25.95 25.19 -2.53
CA ASP A 304 27.23 25.68 -2.00
C ASP A 304 27.72 24.76 -0.87
N ALA A 305 28.95 24.26 -0.98
CA ALA A 305 29.54 23.38 0.04
C ALA A 305 30.07 24.15 1.26
N ASN A 306 30.31 25.46 1.14
CA ASN A 306 31.02 26.26 2.14
C ASN A 306 30.15 27.02 3.15
N LYS A 307 28.84 26.83 3.10
CA LYS A 307 27.84 27.31 4.06
C LYS A 307 26.71 26.28 4.18
N ASP A 308 25.91 26.43 5.23
CA ASP A 308 24.68 25.64 5.36
C ASP A 308 23.63 26.15 4.37
N GLY A 309 22.74 25.24 3.95
CA GLY A 309 21.68 25.51 2.99
C GLY A 309 20.46 24.64 3.24
N ASN A 310 19.48 24.73 2.34
CA ASN A 310 18.25 23.94 2.44
C ASN A 310 17.79 23.50 1.04
N ILE A 311 17.42 22.23 0.92
CA ILE A 311 16.65 21.71 -0.21
C ILE A 311 15.22 21.51 0.27
N SER A 312 14.26 22.12 -0.42
CA SER A 312 12.84 22.02 -0.14
C SER A 312 12.08 21.72 -1.43
N VAL A 313 11.27 20.66 -1.40
CA VAL A 313 10.37 20.29 -2.49
C VAL A 313 8.99 20.07 -1.91
N VAL A 314 8.02 20.82 -2.40
CA VAL A 314 6.62 20.70 -2.00
C VAL A 314 5.79 20.44 -3.24
N GLY A 315 4.89 19.46 -3.15
CA GLY A 315 4.04 19.11 -4.26
C GLY A 315 2.89 18.20 -3.85
N TYR A 316 2.20 17.72 -4.87
CA TYR A 316 0.99 16.93 -4.76
C TYR A 316 1.08 15.71 -5.67
N VAL A 317 0.52 14.60 -5.21
CA VAL A 317 0.39 13.35 -5.94
C VAL A 317 -1.09 12.99 -6.05
N TRP A 318 -1.55 12.76 -7.27
CA TRP A 318 -2.87 12.20 -7.55
C TRP A 318 -2.70 10.72 -7.80
N VAL A 319 -3.55 9.90 -7.20
CA VAL A 319 -3.70 8.47 -7.51
C VAL A 319 -5.17 8.20 -7.77
N GLU A 320 -5.43 7.36 -8.77
CA GLU A 320 -6.76 7.05 -9.26
C GLU A 320 -6.90 5.54 -9.44
N GLN A 321 -8.14 5.05 -9.37
CA GLN A 321 -8.52 3.69 -9.73
C GLN A 321 -9.87 3.72 -10.45
N GLU A 322 -10.22 2.62 -11.12
CA GLU A 322 -11.50 2.52 -11.82
C GLU A 322 -12.63 2.14 -10.86
N GLU A 323 -13.87 2.45 -11.24
CA GLU A 323 -15.05 1.91 -10.56
C GLU A 323 -15.08 0.38 -10.69
N PHE A 324 -15.75 -0.28 -9.76
CA PHE A 324 -15.81 -1.74 -9.70
C PHE A 324 -16.29 -2.37 -11.02
N GLU A 325 -17.34 -1.82 -11.63
CA GLU A 325 -17.90 -2.30 -12.91
C GLU A 325 -16.98 -2.05 -14.12
N GLN A 326 -15.98 -1.18 -13.97
CA GLN A 326 -15.07 -0.76 -15.04
C GLN A 326 -13.66 -1.36 -14.85
N THR A 327 -13.43 -2.07 -13.75
CA THR A 327 -12.09 -2.51 -13.34
C THR A 327 -11.37 -3.29 -14.43
N ARG A 328 -10.18 -2.84 -14.77
CA ARG A 328 -9.27 -3.49 -15.72
C ARG A 328 -8.99 -4.94 -15.32
N SER A 329 -9.42 -5.87 -16.18
CA SER A 329 -9.13 -7.29 -16.01
C SER A 329 -7.62 -7.56 -16.00
N ILE A 330 -7.15 -8.26 -14.96
CA ILE A 330 -5.78 -8.77 -14.86
C ILE A 330 -5.69 -10.07 -15.68
N PRO A 331 -4.84 -10.15 -16.73
CA PRO A 331 -4.69 -11.36 -17.53
C PRO A 331 -4.21 -12.56 -16.70
N ASN A 332 -4.95 -13.67 -16.75
CA ASN A 332 -4.57 -14.95 -16.13
C ASN A 332 -4.11 -15.95 -17.21
N ILE A 333 -2.98 -15.66 -17.86
CA ILE A 333 -2.42 -16.51 -18.92
C ILE A 333 -1.77 -17.78 -18.34
N THR A 334 -1.53 -18.79 -19.18
CA THR A 334 -0.86 -20.02 -18.73
C THR A 334 0.60 -19.75 -18.34
N LEU A 335 1.12 -20.50 -17.37
CA LEU A 335 2.52 -20.34 -16.92
C LEU A 335 3.54 -20.61 -18.04
N ASP A 336 3.23 -21.50 -18.98
CA ASP A 336 4.09 -21.79 -20.12
C ASP A 336 4.16 -20.61 -21.10
N GLU A 337 3.01 -19.99 -21.42
CA GLU A 337 2.96 -18.78 -22.25
C GLU A 337 3.72 -17.63 -21.57
N TYR A 338 3.49 -17.43 -20.27
CA TYR A 338 4.15 -16.41 -19.48
C TYR A 338 5.69 -16.57 -19.51
N ARG A 339 6.19 -17.76 -19.19
CA ARG A 339 7.64 -18.02 -19.15
C ARG A 339 8.29 -17.83 -20.51
N ASN A 340 7.60 -18.19 -21.60
CA ASN A 340 8.10 -17.96 -22.96
C ASN A 340 8.24 -16.46 -23.26
N GLU A 341 7.29 -15.64 -22.82
CA GLU A 341 7.36 -14.18 -22.97
C GLU A 341 8.50 -13.56 -22.18
N ILE A 342 8.64 -13.93 -20.89
CA ILE A 342 9.71 -13.38 -20.04
C ILE A 342 11.09 -13.80 -20.55
N ASN A 343 11.29 -15.09 -20.85
CA ASN A 343 12.59 -15.59 -21.32
C ASN A 343 12.98 -15.03 -22.70
N GLY A 344 11.99 -14.69 -23.53
CA GLY A 344 12.20 -14.07 -24.84
C GLY A 344 12.53 -12.58 -24.80
N ASN A 345 12.40 -11.93 -23.63
CA ASN A 345 12.58 -10.49 -23.46
C ASN A 345 13.75 -10.17 -22.51
N GLU A 346 14.89 -9.77 -23.07
CA GLU A 346 16.09 -9.41 -22.30
C GLU A 346 15.82 -8.29 -21.27
N MET A 347 14.92 -7.34 -21.56
CA MET A 347 14.57 -6.26 -20.61
C MET A 347 13.81 -6.78 -19.39
N LEU A 348 13.11 -7.91 -19.50
CA LEU A 348 12.34 -8.50 -18.40
C LEU A 348 13.13 -9.58 -17.65
N ASN A 349 14.08 -10.24 -18.31
CA ASN A 349 14.90 -11.29 -17.70
C ASN A 349 15.69 -10.80 -16.49
N LYS A 350 16.11 -9.53 -16.45
CA LYS A 350 16.79 -8.93 -15.28
C LYS A 350 15.96 -9.00 -13.99
N TYR A 351 14.64 -9.14 -14.07
CA TYR A 351 13.73 -9.26 -12.92
C TYR A 351 13.58 -10.70 -12.43
N LEU A 352 14.34 -11.66 -12.95
CA LEU A 352 14.45 -13.03 -12.44
C LEU A 352 15.72 -13.24 -11.60
N GLY A 353 16.60 -12.24 -11.53
CA GLY A 353 17.93 -12.36 -10.96
C GLY A 353 17.95 -12.56 -9.44
N ASN A 354 19.02 -13.23 -8.98
CA ASN A 354 19.35 -13.40 -7.56
C ASN A 354 20.09 -12.16 -7.02
N THR A 355 19.77 -11.75 -5.79
CA THR A 355 20.48 -10.68 -5.06
C THR A 355 20.86 -11.12 -3.64
N LYS A 356 21.39 -10.24 -2.80
CA LYS A 356 21.70 -10.54 -1.40
C LYS A 356 20.43 -10.84 -0.59
N TYR A 357 19.36 -10.11 -0.88
CA TYR A 357 18.09 -10.19 -0.15
C TYR A 357 17.02 -10.99 -0.87
N TRP A 358 17.13 -11.11 -2.20
CA TRP A 358 16.32 -12.00 -3.00
C TRP A 358 17.11 -13.24 -3.39
N GLN A 359 17.19 -14.19 -2.46
CA GLN A 359 18.05 -15.38 -2.58
C GLN A 359 17.43 -16.45 -3.50
N VAL A 360 17.08 -16.07 -4.72
CA VAL A 360 16.40 -16.90 -5.74
C VAL A 360 17.10 -18.24 -5.96
N SER A 361 18.44 -18.27 -5.98
CA SER A 361 19.21 -19.50 -6.24
C SER A 361 19.43 -20.37 -4.99
N ASP A 362 18.94 -19.97 -3.82
CA ASP A 362 19.06 -20.77 -2.59
C ASP A 362 18.17 -22.01 -2.68
N SER A 363 18.68 -23.17 -2.24
CA SER A 363 17.97 -24.44 -2.35
C SER A 363 16.67 -24.46 -1.56
N TYR A 364 16.59 -23.75 -0.42
CA TYR A 364 15.37 -23.66 0.38
C TYR A 364 14.30 -22.86 -0.37
N ILE A 365 14.68 -21.71 -0.95
CA ILE A 365 13.76 -20.88 -1.75
C ILE A 365 13.25 -21.66 -2.97
N GLN A 366 14.13 -22.34 -3.69
CA GLN A 366 13.76 -23.18 -4.84
C GLN A 366 12.81 -24.32 -4.45
N GLU A 367 13.02 -24.95 -3.30
CA GLU A 367 12.16 -26.03 -2.80
C GLU A 367 10.75 -25.51 -2.45
N GLU A 368 10.64 -24.42 -1.68
CA GLU A 368 9.34 -23.84 -1.31
C GLU A 368 8.61 -23.32 -2.55
N ALA A 369 9.31 -22.59 -3.44
CA ALA A 369 8.77 -22.12 -4.70
C ALA A 369 8.19 -23.26 -5.57
N GLY A 370 8.90 -24.38 -5.64
CA GLY A 370 8.46 -25.57 -6.37
C GLY A 370 7.25 -26.27 -5.74
N LYS A 371 7.13 -26.27 -4.40
CA LYS A 371 5.95 -26.82 -3.70
C LYS A 371 4.70 -25.99 -3.97
N ILE A 372 4.82 -24.66 -3.90
CA ILE A 372 3.69 -23.75 -4.11
C ILE A 372 3.21 -23.81 -5.56
N ALA A 373 4.14 -23.90 -6.51
CA ALA A 373 3.82 -23.99 -7.93
C ALA A 373 3.24 -25.34 -8.37
N ASP A 374 3.27 -26.37 -7.51
CA ASP A 374 2.75 -27.70 -7.86
C ASP A 374 1.22 -27.66 -8.01
N GLY A 375 0.73 -28.05 -9.18
CA GLY A 375 -0.70 -28.02 -9.51
C GLY A 375 -1.22 -26.66 -10.04
N GLU A 376 -0.45 -25.58 -9.89
CA GLU A 376 -0.80 -24.28 -10.46
C GLU A 376 -0.49 -24.22 -11.95
N THR A 377 -1.40 -23.65 -12.75
CA THR A 377 -1.30 -23.67 -14.23
C THR A 377 -1.38 -22.29 -14.86
N HIS A 378 -1.86 -21.29 -14.13
CA HIS A 378 -2.03 -19.92 -14.62
C HIS A 378 -1.40 -18.91 -13.66
N LEU A 379 -1.01 -17.76 -14.22
CA LEU A 379 -0.20 -16.75 -13.51
C LEU A 379 -0.88 -16.18 -12.26
N LEU A 380 -2.13 -15.75 -12.37
CA LEU A 380 -2.84 -15.11 -11.25
C LEU A 380 -3.15 -16.12 -10.14
N ASP A 381 -3.40 -17.37 -10.49
CA ASP A 381 -3.63 -18.44 -9.51
C ASP A 381 -2.35 -18.75 -8.72
N LEU A 382 -1.20 -18.79 -9.41
CA LEU A 382 0.13 -18.89 -8.79
C LEU A 382 0.42 -17.70 -7.85
N ILE A 383 0.18 -16.46 -8.29
CA ILE A 383 0.38 -15.25 -7.48
C ILE A 383 -0.47 -15.30 -6.19
N LYS A 384 -1.72 -15.76 -6.30
CA LYS A 384 -2.62 -15.92 -5.15
C LYS A 384 -2.14 -17.05 -4.22
N ALA A 385 -1.60 -18.14 -4.76
CA ALA A 385 -1.01 -19.21 -3.97
C ALA A 385 0.23 -18.75 -3.21
N ASP A 386 1.13 -17.99 -3.87
CA ASP A 386 2.28 -17.38 -3.21
C ASP A 386 1.85 -16.41 -2.11
N TYR A 387 0.88 -15.53 -2.39
CA TYR A 387 0.34 -14.59 -1.41
C TYR A 387 -0.13 -15.30 -0.14
N ARG A 388 -0.94 -16.36 -0.28
CA ARG A 388 -1.41 -17.15 0.86
C ARG A 388 -0.25 -17.78 1.62
N TYR A 389 0.67 -18.43 0.90
CA TYR A 389 1.83 -19.05 1.53
C TYR A 389 2.66 -18.06 2.35
N ILE A 390 2.91 -16.86 1.83
CA ILE A 390 3.65 -15.82 2.55
C ILE A 390 2.92 -15.41 3.83
N ASN A 391 1.61 -15.18 3.77
CA ASN A 391 0.81 -14.80 4.95
C ASN A 391 0.67 -15.93 5.96
N GLU A 392 0.64 -17.20 5.53
CA GLU A 392 0.66 -18.35 6.45
C GLU A 392 2.03 -18.57 7.10
N LYS A 393 3.11 -18.14 6.44
CA LYS A 393 4.48 -18.43 6.84
C LYS A 393 5.11 -17.36 7.72
N LEU A 394 4.74 -16.10 7.51
CA LEU A 394 5.29 -14.94 8.20
C LEU A 394 4.28 -14.40 9.22
N GLU A 395 4.81 -13.84 10.30
CA GLU A 395 4.04 -13.10 11.31
C GLU A 395 4.65 -11.70 11.42
N TYR A 396 3.82 -10.67 11.37
CA TYR A 396 4.27 -9.28 11.35
C TYR A 396 4.80 -8.84 12.72
N ASP A 397 6.06 -8.39 12.77
CA ASP A 397 6.69 -7.93 14.02
C ASP A 397 6.64 -6.39 14.14
N GLN A 398 5.66 -5.90 14.90
CA GLN A 398 5.52 -4.47 15.20
C GLN A 398 6.72 -3.91 15.99
N SER A 399 7.33 -4.70 16.87
CA SER A 399 8.49 -4.26 17.66
C SER A 399 9.71 -4.02 16.77
N LYS A 400 9.89 -4.86 15.76
CA LYS A 400 10.90 -4.67 14.72
C LYS A 400 10.61 -3.42 13.89
N ALA A 401 9.35 -3.21 13.50
CA ALA A 401 8.91 -2.03 12.75
C ALA A 401 9.21 -0.70 13.46
N ASP A 402 9.11 -0.69 14.80
CA ASP A 402 9.34 0.51 15.62
C ASP A 402 10.83 0.74 15.99
N SER A 403 11.76 -0.05 15.45
CA SER A 403 13.18 -0.03 15.81
C SER A 403 14.10 0.17 14.60
N ILE A 404 15.43 0.20 14.82
CA ILE A 404 16.40 0.19 13.72
C ILE A 404 16.28 -1.15 12.99
N ASN A 405 15.61 -1.11 11.86
CA ASN A 405 15.23 -2.28 11.11
C ASN A 405 16.35 -2.67 10.12
N ASN A 406 17.06 -3.76 10.44
CA ASN A 406 18.02 -4.35 9.51
C ASN A 406 17.29 -5.36 8.61
N ARG A 407 17.33 -5.10 7.29
CA ARG A 407 16.83 -6.02 6.26
C ARG A 407 17.55 -7.36 6.34
N ILE A 408 16.80 -8.46 6.48
CA ILE A 408 17.35 -9.83 6.62
C ILE A 408 17.23 -10.66 5.33
N GLY A 409 16.31 -10.29 4.44
CA GLY A 409 16.05 -10.97 3.17
C GLY A 409 15.16 -12.20 3.29
N ALA A 410 14.76 -12.73 2.13
CA ALA A 410 13.71 -13.73 1.98
C ALA A 410 13.93 -15.02 2.76
N LYS A 411 15.13 -15.59 2.68
CA LYS A 411 15.43 -16.88 3.32
C LYS A 411 15.25 -16.84 4.82
N GLN A 412 15.79 -15.82 5.48
CA GLN A 412 15.72 -15.70 6.93
C GLN A 412 14.28 -15.44 7.38
N ALA A 413 13.56 -14.56 6.67
CA ALA A 413 12.14 -14.32 6.90
C ALA A 413 11.32 -15.62 6.86
N LEU A 414 11.42 -16.38 5.76
CA LEU A 414 10.70 -17.65 5.59
C LEU A 414 11.13 -18.76 6.57
N GLN A 415 12.28 -18.60 7.24
CA GLN A 415 12.72 -19.50 8.32
C GLN A 415 12.19 -19.12 9.70
N GLY A 416 11.34 -18.08 9.80
CA GLY A 416 10.65 -17.67 11.02
C GLY A 416 11.32 -16.53 11.78
N GLU A 417 12.22 -15.78 11.14
CA GLU A 417 12.78 -14.57 11.75
C GLU A 417 11.79 -13.40 11.68
N ALA A 418 11.89 -12.48 12.64
CA ALA A 418 11.04 -11.29 12.74
C ALA A 418 10.96 -10.52 11.41
N SER A 419 9.74 -10.28 10.94
CA SER A 419 9.47 -9.79 9.58
C SER A 419 8.57 -8.56 9.58
N VAL A 420 8.86 -7.61 8.70
CA VAL A 420 7.98 -6.46 8.39
C VAL A 420 7.71 -6.39 6.89
N CYS A 421 7.06 -5.32 6.40
CA CYS A 421 6.75 -5.11 4.98
C CYS A 421 7.92 -5.43 4.01
N MET A 422 9.15 -5.05 4.36
CA MET A 422 10.35 -5.36 3.58
C MET A 422 10.59 -6.86 3.41
N GLU A 423 10.51 -7.64 4.49
CA GLU A 423 10.71 -9.10 4.44
C GLU A 423 9.56 -9.83 3.76
N TYR A 424 8.33 -9.38 3.94
CA TYR A 424 7.17 -9.92 3.21
C TYR A 424 7.35 -9.74 1.70
N ALA A 425 7.72 -8.53 1.26
CA ALA A 425 8.00 -8.26 -0.13
C ALA A 425 9.23 -9.03 -0.66
N ASP A 426 10.31 -9.12 0.12
CA ASP A 426 11.52 -9.87 -0.27
C ASP A 426 11.24 -11.37 -0.45
N ALA A 427 10.50 -11.96 0.48
CA ALA A 427 10.09 -13.35 0.43
C ALA A 427 9.25 -13.63 -0.80
N MET A 428 8.21 -12.83 -1.03
CA MET A 428 7.33 -12.98 -2.19
C MET A 428 8.10 -12.79 -3.51
N ILE A 429 8.95 -11.76 -3.64
CA ILE A 429 9.79 -11.54 -4.83
C ILE A 429 10.70 -12.76 -5.08
N SER A 430 11.31 -13.33 -4.04
CA SER A 430 12.24 -14.45 -4.21
C SER A 430 11.54 -15.72 -4.70
N ILE A 431 10.35 -16.00 -4.15
CA ILE A 431 9.52 -17.13 -4.56
C ILE A 431 9.05 -16.95 -6.01
N LEU A 432 8.47 -15.80 -6.35
CA LEU A 432 8.02 -15.48 -7.70
C LEU A 432 9.15 -15.62 -8.73
N ARG A 433 10.32 -15.03 -8.44
CA ARG A 433 11.50 -15.14 -9.32
C ARG A 433 11.98 -16.57 -9.49
N ALA A 434 11.96 -17.37 -8.42
CA ALA A 434 12.33 -18.79 -8.48
C ALA A 434 11.37 -19.61 -9.36
N GLN A 435 10.11 -19.18 -9.50
CA GLN A 435 9.10 -19.80 -10.37
C GLN A 435 9.15 -19.28 -11.82
N GLY A 436 10.03 -18.32 -12.11
CA GLY A 436 10.17 -17.66 -13.41
C GLY A 436 9.23 -16.46 -13.60
N VAL A 437 8.69 -15.89 -12.52
CA VAL A 437 7.82 -14.72 -12.52
C VAL A 437 8.64 -13.44 -12.31
N ALA A 438 8.56 -12.51 -13.26
CA ALA A 438 9.30 -11.26 -13.21
C ALA A 438 8.69 -10.33 -12.15
N ALA A 439 9.45 -10.07 -11.08
CA ALA A 439 8.98 -9.29 -9.94
C ALA A 439 10.05 -8.28 -9.49
N ARG A 440 9.65 -7.14 -8.94
CA ARG A 440 10.53 -6.10 -8.38
C ARG A 440 9.96 -5.50 -7.11
N ALA A 441 10.80 -4.82 -6.32
CA ALA A 441 10.32 -4.10 -5.15
C ALA A 441 9.76 -2.74 -5.55
N ALA A 442 8.63 -2.39 -4.95
CA ALA A 442 8.04 -1.06 -4.98
C ALA A 442 8.11 -0.45 -3.58
N LEU A 443 8.51 0.81 -3.49
CA LEU A 443 8.69 1.54 -2.24
C LEU A 443 7.93 2.86 -2.32
N GLY A 444 7.28 3.22 -1.23
CA GLY A 444 6.63 4.51 -1.12
C GLY A 444 6.01 4.74 0.25
N TYR A 445 4.85 5.37 0.26
CA TYR A 445 4.15 5.74 1.49
C TYR A 445 2.74 5.15 1.46
N ALA A 446 2.34 4.47 2.53
CA ALA A 446 1.03 3.85 2.68
C ALA A 446 0.44 4.23 4.05
N ASN A 447 -0.84 3.90 4.27
CA ASN A 447 -1.58 4.31 5.48
C ASN A 447 -1.55 5.82 5.72
N LEU A 448 -1.57 6.57 4.63
CA LEU A 448 -1.55 8.03 4.66
C LEU A 448 -2.88 8.54 5.25
N ARG A 449 -2.77 9.49 6.17
CA ARG A 449 -3.91 10.12 6.86
C ARG A 449 -3.83 11.64 6.68
N ASP A 450 -4.82 12.34 7.21
CA ASP A 450 -4.83 13.79 7.22
C ASP A 450 -3.64 14.34 8.04
N ALA A 451 -3.25 15.58 7.76
CA ALA A 451 -2.11 16.23 8.42
C ALA A 451 -2.24 16.22 9.96
N SER A 452 -3.46 16.36 10.51
CA SER A 452 -3.70 16.36 11.96
C SER A 452 -3.52 15.00 12.63
N GLU A 453 -3.60 13.91 11.85
CA GLU A 453 -3.45 12.53 12.31
C GLU A 453 -2.11 11.92 11.90
N THR A 454 -1.32 12.66 11.13
CA THR A 454 0.03 12.28 10.71
C THR A 454 0.99 12.45 11.88
N THR A 455 1.62 11.36 12.32
CA THR A 455 2.73 11.42 13.27
C THR A 455 4.03 11.83 12.58
N ASP A 456 4.99 12.38 13.33
CA ASP A 456 6.31 12.84 12.82
C ASP A 456 7.15 11.73 12.13
N SER A 457 6.73 10.47 12.21
CA SER A 457 7.38 9.34 11.55
C SER A 457 6.41 8.64 10.60
N GLN A 458 6.31 9.11 9.36
CA GLN A 458 5.59 8.37 8.34
C GLN A 458 6.40 7.15 7.91
N VAL A 459 5.78 5.99 7.99
CA VAL A 459 6.44 4.71 7.72
C VAL A 459 6.48 4.50 6.21
N ARG A 460 7.68 4.47 5.65
CA ARG A 460 7.89 3.98 4.29
C ARG A 460 7.41 2.53 4.21
N HIS A 461 6.67 2.22 3.15
CA HIS A 461 6.10 0.90 2.93
C HIS A 461 6.69 0.28 1.68
N GLN A 462 7.03 -1.01 1.75
CA GLN A 462 7.52 -1.78 0.61
C GLN A 462 6.49 -2.85 0.24
N TRP A 463 6.23 -3.00 -1.05
CA TRP A 463 5.40 -4.07 -1.62
C TRP A 463 6.04 -4.62 -2.91
N VAL A 464 5.32 -5.52 -3.59
CA VAL A 464 5.79 -6.22 -4.78
C VAL A 464 5.12 -5.66 -6.03
N GLN A 465 5.89 -5.51 -7.10
CA GLN A 465 5.33 -5.33 -8.44
C GLN A 465 5.68 -6.53 -9.31
N ILE A 466 4.68 -7.07 -10.01
CA ILE A 466 4.79 -8.24 -10.87
C ILE A 466 4.50 -7.82 -12.30
N TRP A 467 5.37 -8.19 -13.24
CA TRP A 467 5.09 -7.91 -14.65
C TRP A 467 4.02 -8.88 -15.17
N VAL A 468 2.92 -8.32 -15.68
CA VAL A 468 1.83 -9.07 -16.31
C VAL A 468 1.67 -8.61 -17.77
N PRO A 469 1.80 -9.51 -18.76
CA PRO A 469 1.67 -9.18 -20.19
C PRO A 469 0.37 -8.46 -20.53
N ASN A 470 0.46 -7.40 -21.34
CA ASN A 470 -0.67 -6.52 -21.73
C ASN A 470 -1.34 -5.76 -20.55
N TYR A 471 -0.87 -5.95 -19.32
CA TYR A 471 -1.28 -5.19 -18.15
C TYR A 471 -0.22 -4.15 -17.76
N GLY A 472 1.04 -4.58 -17.66
CA GLY A 472 2.16 -3.81 -17.13
C GLY A 472 2.57 -4.31 -15.75
N TRP A 473 3.07 -3.43 -14.89
CA TRP A 473 3.42 -3.76 -13.51
C TRP A 473 2.17 -3.78 -12.63
N LEU A 474 1.82 -4.96 -12.12
CA LEU A 474 0.74 -5.21 -11.18
C LEU A 474 1.26 -5.09 -9.74
N SER A 475 0.65 -4.25 -8.92
CA SER A 475 0.99 -4.14 -7.49
C SER A 475 0.37 -5.29 -6.70
N VAL A 476 1.18 -5.87 -5.81
CA VAL A 476 0.76 -6.90 -4.85
C VAL A 476 1.41 -6.60 -3.51
N ASP A 477 0.61 -6.49 -2.46
CA ASP A 477 1.10 -6.20 -1.11
C ASP A 477 0.80 -7.34 -0.13
N PRO A 478 1.77 -8.24 0.11
CA PRO A 478 1.57 -9.39 0.99
C PRO A 478 1.56 -9.05 2.48
N THR A 479 1.81 -7.80 2.88
CA THR A 479 2.03 -7.43 4.30
C THR A 479 0.74 -7.44 5.13
N TRP A 480 -0.40 -7.15 4.49
CA TRP A 480 -1.68 -7.06 5.19
C TRP A 480 -2.34 -8.44 5.16
N GLU A 481 -2.16 -9.19 6.25
CA GLU A 481 -2.75 -10.52 6.48
C GLU A 481 -4.26 -10.49 6.24
N SER A 482 -4.66 -10.90 5.04
CA SER A 482 -6.05 -10.88 4.60
C SER A 482 -6.30 -11.86 3.47
N GLU A 483 -7.34 -12.67 3.63
CA GLU A 483 -7.90 -13.51 2.56
C GLU A 483 -8.41 -12.71 1.36
N ASN A 484 -8.65 -11.40 1.52
CA ASN A 484 -9.12 -10.53 0.45
C ASN A 484 -8.02 -10.15 -0.53
N MET A 485 -6.74 -10.38 -0.16
CA MET A 485 -5.52 -10.16 -0.93
C MET A 485 -5.39 -8.75 -1.52
N ASN A 486 -4.35 -8.03 -1.15
CA ASN A 486 -4.11 -6.72 -1.75
C ASN A 486 -3.41 -6.87 -3.12
N ILE A 487 -4.20 -7.02 -4.18
CA ILE A 487 -3.76 -7.21 -5.58
C ILE A 487 -4.43 -6.18 -6.47
N GLY A 488 -3.63 -5.44 -7.25
CA GLY A 488 -4.09 -4.44 -8.21
C GLY A 488 -3.94 -3.00 -7.72
N PRO A 489 -4.65 -2.04 -8.34
CA PRO A 489 -4.53 -0.62 -8.01
C PRO A 489 -5.01 -0.33 -6.59
N GLY A 490 -4.34 0.60 -5.91
CA GLY A 490 -4.74 1.10 -4.59
C GLY A 490 -4.47 2.58 -4.48
N ILE A 491 -5.48 3.34 -4.02
CA ILE A 491 -5.40 4.80 -3.83
C ILE A 491 -5.04 5.21 -2.39
N ASP A 492 -4.79 4.23 -1.52
CA ASP A 492 -4.40 4.40 -0.11
C ASP A 492 -2.89 4.66 0.08
N ARG A 493 -2.14 4.73 -1.03
CA ARG A 493 -0.69 4.77 -1.06
C ARG A 493 -0.16 5.57 -2.25
N VAL A 494 1.09 6.00 -2.13
CA VAL A 494 1.87 6.66 -3.18
C VAL A 494 3.10 5.83 -3.49
N LEU A 495 3.31 5.52 -4.77
CA LEU A 495 4.55 4.89 -5.25
C LEU A 495 5.65 5.95 -5.40
N TRP A 496 6.75 5.80 -4.67
CA TRP A 496 7.88 6.72 -4.77
C TRP A 496 8.96 6.18 -5.71
N GLU A 497 9.36 4.93 -5.49
CA GLU A 497 10.50 4.28 -6.15
C GLU A 497 10.21 2.81 -6.45
N THR A 498 10.93 2.25 -7.42
CA THR A 498 11.01 0.80 -7.62
C THR A 498 12.46 0.37 -7.76
N PHE A 499 12.76 -0.84 -7.30
CA PHE A 499 14.12 -1.36 -7.23
C PHE A 499 14.23 -2.77 -7.80
N ASN A 500 15.32 -3.00 -8.51
CA ASN A 500 15.77 -4.32 -8.93
C ASN A 500 17.23 -4.58 -8.48
N GLY A 501 17.52 -4.33 -7.20
CA GLY A 501 18.85 -4.50 -6.62
C GLY A 501 18.84 -4.61 -5.09
N ASP A 502 20.04 -4.63 -4.50
CA ASP A 502 20.23 -4.76 -3.04
C ASP A 502 19.93 -3.46 -2.28
N ASP A 503 20.16 -2.31 -2.91
CA ASP A 503 19.92 -1.00 -2.34
C ASP A 503 18.47 -0.55 -2.59
N LEU A 504 17.78 -0.10 -1.54
CA LEU A 504 16.40 0.42 -1.58
C LEU A 504 16.37 1.94 -1.39
N SER A 505 17.36 2.63 -1.95
CA SER A 505 17.43 4.09 -1.96
C SER A 505 18.16 4.56 -3.22
N ASN A 506 17.53 5.43 -4.00
CA ASN A 506 18.22 6.12 -5.10
C ASN A 506 18.88 7.43 -4.66
N THR A 507 18.82 7.78 -3.37
CA THR A 507 19.39 9.03 -2.90
C THR A 507 20.91 8.93 -2.79
N LYS A 508 21.62 9.79 -3.51
CA LYS A 508 23.10 9.85 -3.53
C LYS A 508 23.57 11.24 -3.20
N ILE A 509 24.69 11.31 -2.48
CA ILE A 509 25.25 12.59 -2.03
C ILE A 509 26.74 12.58 -2.30
N TYR A 510 27.22 13.63 -2.95
CA TYR A 510 28.62 13.85 -3.24
C TYR A 510 29.06 15.14 -2.57
N SER A 511 30.01 15.05 -1.63
CA SER A 511 30.46 16.21 -0.83
C SER A 511 31.95 16.47 -0.92
N ALA A 512 32.29 17.75 -0.74
CA ALA A 512 33.62 18.30 -0.89
C ALA A 512 34.72 17.58 -0.07
N ASP A 513 34.49 17.35 1.23
CA ASP A 513 35.54 16.96 2.18
C ASP A 513 35.19 15.78 3.12
N SER A 514 33.96 15.25 3.13
CA SER A 514 33.56 14.17 4.07
C SER A 514 32.58 13.18 3.45
N LEU A 515 33.03 11.93 3.23
CA LEU A 515 32.14 10.80 2.89
C LEU A 515 31.59 10.12 4.16
N ASP A 516 32.26 10.28 5.31
CA ASP A 516 31.93 9.54 6.55
C ASP A 516 30.68 10.07 7.26
N SER A 517 30.27 11.31 7.01
CA SER A 517 29.10 11.96 7.64
C SER A 517 27.79 11.84 6.84
N ILE A 518 27.79 11.07 5.74
CA ILE A 518 26.76 11.16 4.69
C ILE A 518 25.95 9.87 4.52
N ASN A 519 26.44 8.74 5.04
CA ASN A 519 25.85 7.43 4.77
C ASN A 519 24.49 7.17 5.42
N ASN A 520 24.00 8.05 6.30
CA ASN A 520 22.71 7.91 7.00
C ASN A 520 21.93 9.24 7.06
N ILE A 521 21.86 9.96 5.94
CA ILE A 521 21.02 11.15 5.85
C ILE A 521 19.58 10.72 5.54
N GLN A 522 18.69 10.99 6.49
CA GLN A 522 17.26 10.83 6.33
C GLN A 522 16.67 12.18 5.93
N PHE A 523 16.02 12.24 4.77
CA PHE A 523 15.23 13.40 4.37
C PHE A 523 13.97 13.44 5.24
N ASP A 524 13.63 14.62 5.75
CA ASP A 524 12.36 14.83 6.44
C ASP A 524 11.29 14.92 5.36
N ILE A 525 10.62 13.80 5.09
CA ILE A 525 9.55 13.70 4.12
C ILE A 525 8.24 13.46 4.87
N SER A 526 7.28 14.37 4.67
CA SER A 526 5.89 14.21 5.09
C SER A 526 4.99 14.07 3.85
N VAL A 527 3.99 13.21 3.91
CA VAL A 527 3.07 12.85 2.82
C VAL A 527 1.68 12.58 3.42
N TYR A 528 0.71 13.45 3.21
CA TYR A 528 -0.59 13.33 3.88
C TYR A 528 -1.75 13.61 2.94
N SER A 529 -2.93 13.07 3.24
CA SER A 529 -4.12 13.27 2.42
C SER A 529 -4.60 14.72 2.49
N VAL A 530 -5.07 15.24 1.35
CA VAL A 530 -5.68 16.55 1.20
C VAL A 530 -6.89 16.46 0.27
N GLU A 531 -7.81 17.41 0.36
CA GLU A 531 -8.87 17.58 -0.64
C GLU A 531 -8.42 18.54 -1.74
N GLU A 532 -9.06 18.48 -2.92
CA GLU A 532 -8.77 19.38 -4.03
C GLU A 532 -9.01 20.85 -3.65
N ASN A 533 -9.99 21.11 -2.78
CA ASN A 533 -10.31 22.45 -2.27
C ASN A 533 -9.23 23.02 -1.33
N ASP A 534 -8.33 22.16 -0.82
CA ASP A 534 -7.21 22.59 0.04
C ASP A 534 -5.99 23.05 -0.78
N ILE A 535 -6.06 22.99 -2.11
CA ILE A 535 -5.01 23.43 -3.02
C ILE A 535 -5.24 24.91 -3.36
N ASP A 536 -4.33 25.79 -2.89
CA ASP A 536 -4.47 27.25 -3.02
C ASP A 536 -4.59 27.73 -4.49
N ASP A 537 -3.71 27.22 -5.37
CA ASP A 537 -3.67 27.59 -6.79
C ASP A 537 -3.25 26.38 -7.64
N MET A 538 -4.24 25.63 -8.13
CA MET A 538 -4.03 24.45 -8.96
C MET A 538 -3.35 24.78 -10.31
N ASP A 539 -3.58 25.99 -10.85
CA ASP A 539 -3.02 26.41 -12.14
C ASP A 539 -1.54 26.80 -12.02
N ALA A 540 -1.07 27.16 -10.82
CA ALA A 540 0.34 27.45 -10.55
C ALA A 540 1.22 26.20 -10.45
N LEU A 541 0.62 25.02 -10.27
CA LEU A 541 1.35 23.78 -10.06
C LEU A 541 2.03 23.27 -11.35
N LYS A 542 3.30 22.88 -11.24
CA LYS A 542 4.13 22.49 -12.39
C LYS A 542 4.35 20.98 -12.45
N SER A 543 4.31 20.41 -13.65
CA SER A 543 4.89 19.09 -13.91
C SER A 543 6.43 19.13 -13.83
N TYR A 544 7.08 17.96 -13.81
CA TYR A 544 8.54 17.91 -13.86
C TYR A 544 9.08 18.53 -15.15
N GLU A 545 8.42 18.26 -16.27
CA GLU A 545 8.78 18.76 -17.60
C GLU A 545 8.70 20.29 -17.71
N GLU A 546 7.83 20.93 -16.93
CA GLU A 546 7.72 22.39 -16.83
C GLU A 546 8.81 23.01 -15.94
N ILE A 547 9.42 22.23 -15.05
CA ILE A 547 10.59 22.65 -14.26
C ILE A 547 11.87 22.47 -15.09
N GLY A 548 12.02 21.35 -15.77
CA GLY A 548 13.14 21.04 -16.67
C GLY A 548 12.90 19.75 -17.47
N PRO A 549 13.59 19.56 -18.60
CA PRO A 549 13.44 18.33 -19.38
C PRO A 549 13.90 17.11 -18.57
N ILE A 550 13.15 16.02 -18.65
CA ILE A 550 13.53 14.75 -18.04
C ILE A 550 14.57 14.07 -18.95
N GLU A 551 15.78 13.88 -18.43
CA GLU A 551 16.85 13.16 -19.13
C GLU A 551 16.80 11.65 -18.81
N GLU A 552 16.83 10.79 -19.82
CA GLU A 552 16.94 9.34 -19.64
C GLU A 552 18.39 8.97 -19.29
N ASN A 553 18.63 8.42 -18.10
CA ASN A 553 19.96 8.03 -17.65
C ASN A 553 20.40 6.72 -18.34
N THR A 554 21.02 6.86 -19.51
CA THR A 554 21.69 5.76 -20.23
C THR A 554 23.16 5.62 -19.80
N ASP A 555 23.71 4.41 -19.88
CA ASP A 555 25.09 4.07 -19.50
C ASP A 555 26.18 5.00 -20.09
N GLU A 556 26.00 5.50 -21.31
CA GLU A 556 26.97 6.41 -21.95
C GLU A 556 26.97 7.83 -21.37
N SER A 557 25.82 8.32 -20.86
CA SER A 557 25.73 9.62 -20.18
C SER A 557 26.41 9.62 -18.80
N SER A 558 26.52 8.43 -18.20
CA SER A 558 27.01 8.20 -16.84
C SER A 558 28.49 8.55 -16.65
N ILE A 559 29.36 8.25 -17.62
CA ILE A 559 30.81 8.43 -17.42
C ILE A 559 31.21 9.91 -17.36
N ALA A 560 30.71 10.73 -18.29
CA ALA A 560 31.01 12.16 -18.31
C ALA A 560 30.43 12.87 -17.07
N ASP A 561 29.23 12.48 -16.67
CA ASP A 561 28.55 13.00 -15.49
C ASP A 561 29.26 12.58 -14.19
N GLN A 562 29.67 11.31 -14.06
CA GLN A 562 30.50 10.83 -12.96
C GLN A 562 31.84 11.56 -12.88
N MET A 563 32.50 11.82 -14.01
CA MET A 563 33.73 12.62 -14.05
C MET A 563 33.47 14.06 -13.59
N ASN A 564 32.38 14.68 -14.03
CA ASN A 564 32.00 16.03 -13.62
C ASN A 564 31.71 16.10 -12.11
N LYS A 565 30.93 15.16 -11.58
CA LYS A 565 30.67 14.99 -10.15
C LYS A 565 31.97 14.79 -9.36
N PHE A 566 32.85 13.91 -9.84
CA PHE A 566 34.16 13.68 -9.22
C PHE A 566 35.02 14.96 -9.20
N ILE A 567 35.07 15.71 -10.29
CA ILE A 567 35.85 16.96 -10.38
C ILE A 567 35.31 18.02 -9.42
N LYS A 568 33.99 18.21 -9.37
CA LYS A 568 33.34 19.26 -8.56
C LYS A 568 33.28 18.92 -7.07
N ALA A 569 32.95 17.67 -6.74
CA ALA A 569 32.60 17.28 -5.39
C ALA A 569 33.73 16.55 -4.66
N SER A 570 34.85 16.14 -5.28
CA SER A 570 35.96 15.49 -4.54
C SER A 570 37.13 16.43 -4.28
N SER A 571 37.81 16.29 -3.14
CA SER A 571 39.04 17.02 -2.80
C SER A 571 40.17 16.81 -3.83
N ILE A 572 40.28 15.61 -4.39
CA ILE A 572 41.24 15.26 -5.46
C ILE A 572 40.85 15.93 -6.78
N GLY A 573 39.58 15.82 -7.17
CA GLY A 573 39.03 16.44 -8.37
C GLY A 573 39.21 17.95 -8.39
N ARG A 574 38.93 18.63 -7.27
CA ARG A 574 39.17 20.06 -7.08
C ARG A 574 40.65 20.42 -7.20
N SER A 575 41.54 19.63 -6.61
CA SER A 575 42.98 19.83 -6.73
C SER A 575 43.43 19.72 -8.19
N ILE A 576 42.91 18.76 -8.95
CA ILE A 576 43.18 18.62 -10.38
C ILE A 576 42.65 19.84 -11.16
N ALA A 577 41.42 20.28 -10.89
CA ALA A 577 40.79 21.43 -11.53
C ALA A 577 41.56 22.74 -11.31
N ILE A 578 42.20 22.91 -10.15
CA ILE A 578 43.02 24.10 -9.84
C ILE A 578 44.44 23.96 -10.40
N VAL A 579 45.08 22.79 -10.20
CA VAL A 579 46.50 22.59 -10.52
C VAL A 579 46.73 22.48 -12.03
N VAL A 580 45.86 21.80 -12.78
CA VAL A 580 46.06 21.56 -14.22
C VAL A 580 46.09 22.86 -15.03
N PRO A 581 45.16 23.83 -14.88
CA PRO A 581 45.24 25.11 -15.59
C PRO A 581 46.49 25.91 -15.23
N ILE A 582 46.87 25.93 -13.95
CA ILE A 582 48.09 26.62 -13.50
C ILE A 582 49.33 25.99 -14.16
N PHE A 583 49.39 24.66 -14.20
CA PHE A 583 50.50 23.94 -14.81
C PHE A 583 50.55 24.15 -16.34
N LEU A 584 49.41 24.17 -17.03
CA LEU A 584 49.32 24.48 -18.45
C LEU A 584 49.76 25.91 -18.77
N VAL A 585 49.35 26.90 -17.96
CA VAL A 585 49.81 28.28 -18.09
C VAL A 585 51.32 28.37 -17.87
N LEU A 586 51.85 27.63 -16.89
CA LEU A 586 53.28 27.59 -16.58
C LEU A 586 54.09 26.94 -17.70
N ILE A 587 53.61 25.84 -18.30
CA ILE A 587 54.19 25.21 -19.50
C ILE A 587 54.16 26.19 -20.67
N ALA A 588 53.02 26.85 -20.92
CA ALA A 588 52.90 27.83 -22.01
C ALA A 588 53.90 28.99 -21.82
N LEU A 589 54.05 29.50 -20.59
CA LEU A 589 55.06 30.50 -20.24
C LEU A 589 56.48 30.00 -20.49
N ILE A 590 56.81 28.76 -20.10
CA ILE A 590 58.13 28.16 -20.36
C ILE A 590 58.38 28.06 -21.87
N ILE A 591 57.39 27.61 -22.65
CA ILE A 591 57.48 27.52 -24.11
C ILE A 591 57.68 28.92 -24.73
N ILE A 592 56.91 29.92 -24.30
CA ILE A 592 57.05 31.31 -24.76
C ILE A 592 58.46 31.84 -24.43
N ILE A 593 58.95 31.63 -23.22
CA ILE A 593 60.31 32.05 -22.82
C ILE A 593 61.37 31.32 -23.66
N ALA A 594 61.19 30.03 -23.94
CA ALA A 594 62.09 29.25 -24.79
C ALA A 594 62.11 29.78 -26.24
N ILE A 595 60.94 30.10 -26.80
CA ILE A 595 60.79 30.71 -28.13
C ILE A 595 61.47 32.08 -28.16
N ILE A 596 61.22 32.95 -27.16
CA ILE A 596 61.86 34.26 -27.05
C ILE A 596 63.39 34.11 -26.99
N ARG A 597 63.91 33.17 -26.19
CA ARG A 597 65.36 32.89 -26.12
C ARG A 597 65.92 32.40 -27.46
N ALA A 598 65.22 31.51 -28.14
CA ALA A 598 65.63 31.01 -29.46
C ALA A 598 65.64 32.12 -30.51
N VAL A 599 64.64 33.02 -30.50
CA VAL A 599 64.58 34.20 -31.38
C VAL A 599 65.72 35.17 -31.07
N ILE A 600 65.99 35.47 -29.79
CA ILE A 600 67.12 36.33 -29.39
C ILE A 600 68.46 35.73 -29.82
N GLN A 601 68.67 34.41 -29.67
CA GLN A 601 69.86 33.73 -30.14
C GLN A 601 69.99 33.78 -31.66
N ALA A 602 68.90 33.57 -32.41
CA ALA A 602 68.89 33.68 -33.86
C ALA A 602 69.23 35.10 -34.34
N LEU A 603 68.69 36.13 -33.68
CA LEU A 603 69.01 37.54 -33.95
C LEU A 603 70.46 37.89 -33.62
N LYS A 604 71.02 37.39 -32.51
CA LYS A 604 72.45 37.53 -32.18
C LYS A 604 73.35 36.84 -33.22
N LYS A 605 72.97 35.64 -33.69
CA LYS A 605 73.72 34.90 -34.70
C LYS A 605 73.67 35.57 -36.08
N ARG A 606 72.58 36.26 -36.42
CA ARG A 606 72.49 37.14 -37.61
C ARG A 606 73.40 38.37 -37.47
N ARG A 607 73.37 39.07 -36.33
CA ARG A 607 74.26 40.23 -36.07
C ARG A 607 75.75 39.88 -36.10
N HIS A 608 76.12 38.68 -35.64
CA HIS A 608 77.51 38.24 -35.67
C HIS A 608 77.98 37.86 -37.09
N LYS A 609 77.05 37.55 -38.01
CA LYS A 609 77.34 37.25 -39.42
C LYS A 609 77.46 38.50 -40.30
N GLU A 610 76.98 39.65 -39.84
CA GLU A 610 77.13 40.96 -40.49
C GLU A 610 78.38 41.74 -40.02
N THR A 611 79.14 41.20 -39.06
CA THR A 611 80.34 41.82 -38.48
C THR A 611 81.63 41.01 -38.69
N VAL A 612 81.62 40.03 -39.60
CA VAL A 612 82.80 39.27 -40.05
C VAL A 612 83.07 39.56 -41.52
#